data_AF-A0A9Q0Z1R8-F1
#
_entry.id   AF-A0A9Q0Z1R8-F1
#
_cell.length_a   1.000
_cell.length_b   1.000
_cell.length_c   1.000
_cell.angle_alpha   90.00
_cell.angle_beta   90.00
_cell.angle_gamma   90.00
#
_symmetry.space_group_name_H-M   'P 1'
#
loop_
_entity.id
_entity.type
_entity.pdbx_description
1 polymer ?
#
loop_
_entity_poly.entity_id
_entity_poly.type
_entity_poly.pdbx_seq_one_letter_code
_entity_poly.pdbx_strand_id
1 'polypeptide(L)'
;MEFYHKAADFFQNEDVTTSANQCNQKVAEFAAQLEQYQTSIDIYEEIARQSLKSNLLKYGVKGHLLNAGICQLCKGDVVAITNALERYQVDPTFSGTRELLLPLMRKMLQSSLMLLRNLIA
;
A
#
# COMPACT_ATOMS: atom_id res chain seq x y z
N MET A 1 15.44 -4.26 -3.81
CA MET A 1 14.15 -4.91 -4.13
C MET A 1 14.30 -6.43 -4.23
N GLU A 2 15.26 -6.95 -5.01
CA GLU A 2 15.42 -8.40 -5.24
C GLU A 2 15.58 -9.28 -3.98
N PHE A 3 16.33 -8.84 -2.97
CA PHE A 3 16.51 -9.62 -1.73
C PHE A 3 15.20 -9.82 -0.96
N TYR A 4 14.34 -8.80 -0.93
CA TYR A 4 13.05 -8.88 -0.28
C TYR A 4 12.06 -9.73 -1.09
N HIS A 5 12.15 -9.71 -2.42
CA HIS A 5 11.34 -10.58 -3.28
C HIS A 5 11.69 -12.05 -3.06
N LYS A 6 12.98 -12.39 -3.09
CA LYS A 6 13.46 -13.76 -2.78
C LYS A 6 13.06 -14.21 -1.38
N ALA A 7 13.12 -13.31 -0.39
CA ALA A 7 12.67 -13.63 0.97
C ALA A 7 11.16 -13.87 1.02
N ALA A 8 10.35 -13.09 0.30
CA ALA A 8 8.91 -13.31 0.21
C ALA A 8 8.58 -14.66 -0.46
N ASP A 9 9.25 -14.99 -1.55
CA ASP A 9 9.11 -16.29 -2.23
C ASP A 9 9.48 -17.45 -1.28
N PHE A 10 10.57 -17.29 -0.51
CA PHE A 10 10.99 -18.29 0.48
C PHE A 10 9.93 -18.50 1.57
N PHE A 11 9.43 -17.42 2.18
CA PHE A 11 8.41 -17.52 3.22
C PHE A 11 7.05 -18.01 2.71
N GLN A 12 6.71 -17.75 1.45
CA GLN A 12 5.53 -18.34 0.81
C GLN A 12 5.67 -19.86 0.66
N ASN A 13 6.86 -20.36 0.31
CA ASN A 13 7.12 -21.80 0.22
C ASN A 13 7.10 -22.50 1.58
N GLU A 14 7.38 -21.79 2.67
CA GLU A 14 7.30 -22.31 4.04
C GLU A 14 5.91 -22.13 4.69
N ASP A 15 4.89 -21.68 3.95
CA ASP A 15 3.53 -21.35 4.45
C ASP A 15 3.52 -20.27 5.57
N VAL A 16 4.59 -19.49 5.69
CA VAL A 16 4.72 -18.41 6.69
C VAL A 16 4.21 -17.10 6.10
N THR A 17 2.88 -17.01 5.96
CA THR A 17 2.22 -15.88 5.28
C THR A 17 2.48 -14.52 5.94
N THR A 18 2.65 -14.46 7.26
CA THR A 18 2.92 -13.21 7.97
C THR A 18 4.29 -12.63 7.61
N SER A 19 5.33 -13.46 7.57
CA SER A 19 6.69 -13.05 7.21
C SER A 19 6.77 -12.70 5.72
N ALA A 20 6.11 -13.48 4.86
CA ALA A 20 5.98 -13.16 3.44
C ALA A 20 5.35 -11.78 3.22
N ASN A 21 4.26 -11.48 3.94
CA ASN A 21 3.58 -10.19 3.87
C ASN A 21 4.45 -9.02 4.35
N GLN A 22 5.28 -9.21 5.37
CA GLN A 22 6.24 -8.19 5.81
C GLN A 22 7.32 -7.91 4.76
N CYS A 23 7.85 -8.96 4.11
CA CYS A 23 8.80 -8.79 3.01
C CYS A 23 8.14 -8.07 1.82
N ASN A 24 6.94 -8.49 1.42
CA ASN A 24 6.19 -7.85 0.34
C ASN A 24 5.84 -6.39 0.63
N GLN A 25 5.51 -6.05 1.88
CA GLN A 25 5.28 -4.66 2.29
C GLN A 25 6.54 -3.80 2.06
N LYS A 26 7.73 -4.32 2.36
CA LYS A 26 8.99 -3.61 2.08
C LYS A 26 9.26 -3.47 0.59
N VAL A 27 8.96 -4.50 -0.20
CA VAL A 27 9.04 -4.42 -1.68
C VAL A 27 8.13 -3.31 -2.20
N ALA A 28 6.89 -3.22 -1.72
CA ALA A 28 5.93 -2.21 -2.11
C ALA A 28 6.35 -0.79 -1.70
N GLU A 29 6.93 -0.61 -0.50
CA GLU A 29 7.48 0.67 -0.05
C GLU A 29 8.61 1.16 -0.96
N PHE A 30 9.55 0.28 -1.32
CA PHE A 30 10.63 0.63 -2.24
C PHE A 30 10.11 0.90 -3.66
N ALA A 31 9.13 0.14 -4.14
CA ALA A 31 8.49 0.39 -5.42
C ALA A 31 7.83 1.78 -5.47
N ALA A 32 7.14 2.18 -4.39
CA ALA A 32 6.53 3.51 -4.29
C ALA A 32 7.57 4.65 -4.29
N GLN A 33 8.73 4.44 -3.65
CA GLN A 33 9.83 5.41 -3.64
C GLN A 33 10.51 5.55 -5.00
N LEU A 34 10.52 4.50 -5.81
CA LEU A 34 11.07 4.48 -7.17
C LEU A 34 10.05 4.96 -8.23
N GLU A 35 8.94 5.58 -7.79
CA GLU A 35 7.83 6.02 -8.66
C GLU A 35 7.13 4.87 -9.41
N GLN A 36 7.40 3.61 -9.03
CA GLN A 36 6.74 2.42 -9.57
C GLN A 36 5.41 2.17 -8.85
N TYR A 37 4.51 3.16 -8.92
CA TYR A 37 3.25 3.14 -8.17
C TYR A 37 2.36 1.94 -8.54
N GLN A 38 2.33 1.53 -9.81
CA GLN A 38 1.52 0.39 -10.24
C GLN A 38 1.95 -0.91 -9.54
N THR A 39 3.25 -1.20 -9.53
CA THR A 39 3.81 -2.38 -8.84
C THR A 39 3.51 -2.34 -7.34
N SER A 40 3.61 -1.16 -6.72
CA SER A 40 3.29 -1.00 -5.30
C SER A 40 1.82 -1.29 -4.99
N ILE A 41 0.90 -0.79 -5.82
CA ILE A 41 -0.55 -1.04 -5.70
C ILE A 41 -0.83 -2.54 -5.78
N ASP A 42 -0.29 -3.21 -6.81
CA ASP A 42 -0.55 -4.63 -7.05
C ASP A 42 -0.10 -5.49 -5.86
N ILE A 43 1.08 -5.18 -5.29
CA ILE A 43 1.60 -5.88 -4.11
C ILE A 43 0.73 -5.61 -2.87
N TYR A 44 0.33 -4.37 -2.62
CA TYR A 44 -0.52 -4.04 -1.48
C TYR A 44 -1.93 -4.65 -1.58
N GLU A 45 -2.52 -4.67 -2.79
CA GLU A 45 -3.79 -5.34 -3.04
C GLU A 45 -3.68 -6.85 -2.82
N GLU A 46 -2.58 -7.48 -3.22
CA GLU A 46 -2.36 -8.91 -3.01
C GLU A 46 -2.20 -9.24 -1.52
N ILE A 47 -1.39 -8.48 -0.77
CA ILE A 47 -1.26 -8.63 0.68
C ILE A 47 -2.63 -8.46 1.36
N ALA A 48 -3.42 -7.46 0.93
CA ALA A 48 -4.75 -7.22 1.45
C ALA A 48 -5.70 -8.39 1.15
N ARG A 49 -5.70 -8.92 -0.07
CA ARG A 49 -6.51 -10.08 -0.48
C ARG A 49 -6.16 -11.32 0.32
N GLN A 50 -4.87 -11.58 0.54
CA GLN A 50 -4.39 -12.69 1.36
C GLN A 50 -4.78 -12.50 2.83
N SER A 51 -4.63 -11.29 3.35
CA SER A 51 -4.96 -10.96 4.74
C SER A 51 -6.47 -10.95 5.01
N LEU A 52 -7.33 -10.68 4.01
CA LEU A 52 -8.79 -10.81 4.11
C LEU A 52 -9.25 -12.27 4.30
N LYS A 53 -8.46 -13.25 3.84
CA LYS A 53 -8.73 -14.68 4.10
C LYS A 53 -8.45 -15.06 5.56
N SER A 54 -7.71 -14.25 6.31
CA SER A 54 -7.32 -14.52 7.70
C SER A 54 -7.93 -13.49 8.66
N ASN A 55 -8.90 -13.93 9.47
CA ASN A 55 -9.59 -13.06 10.44
C ASN A 55 -8.67 -12.36 11.46
N LEU A 56 -7.46 -12.89 11.70
CA LEU A 56 -6.47 -12.27 12.60
C LEU A 56 -5.83 -11.00 12.01
N LEU A 57 -5.67 -10.92 10.69
CA LEU A 57 -4.96 -9.83 10.01
C LEU A 57 -5.88 -8.70 9.52
N LYS A 58 -7.18 -8.77 9.86
CA LYS A 58 -8.22 -7.79 9.51
C LYS A 58 -7.83 -6.34 9.77
N TYR A 59 -7.09 -6.08 10.85
CA TYR A 59 -6.65 -4.72 11.18
C TYR A 59 -5.49 -4.22 10.32
N GLY A 60 -4.62 -5.11 9.84
CA GLY A 60 -3.51 -4.78 8.95
C GLY A 60 -3.95 -4.46 7.52
N VAL A 61 -5.02 -5.12 7.04
CA VAL A 61 -5.60 -4.91 5.70
C VAL A 61 -5.88 -3.43 5.43
N LYS A 62 -6.41 -2.70 6.41
CA LYS A 62 -6.71 -1.27 6.26
C LYS A 62 -5.47 -0.43 5.93
N GLY A 63 -4.34 -0.73 6.55
CA GLY A 63 -3.08 -0.04 6.29
C GLY A 63 -2.54 -0.31 4.89
N HIS A 64 -2.66 -1.56 4.41
CA HIS A 64 -2.23 -1.94 3.07
C HIS A 64 -3.11 -1.30 1.99
N LEU A 65 -4.44 -1.33 2.14
CA LEU A 65 -5.37 -0.69 1.21
C LEU A 65 -5.22 0.84 1.19
N LEU A 66 -4.91 1.45 2.34
CA LEU A 66 -4.61 2.88 2.41
C LEU A 66 -3.35 3.21 1.59
N ASN A 67 -2.28 2.44 1.74
CA ASN A 67 -1.05 2.64 0.98
C ASN A 67 -1.25 2.40 -0.53
N ALA A 68 -2.05 1.41 -0.93
CA ALA A 68 -2.44 1.20 -2.32
C ALA A 68 -3.20 2.43 -2.88
N GLY A 69 -4.18 2.93 -2.13
CA GLY A 69 -4.92 4.14 -2.51
C GLY A 69 -4.01 5.37 -2.64
N ILE A 70 -3.04 5.54 -1.75
CA ILE A 70 -2.02 6.60 -1.82
C ILE A 70 -1.17 6.47 -3.08
N CYS A 71 -0.72 5.27 -3.44
CA CYS A 71 0.05 5.06 -4.67
C CYS A 71 -0.80 5.37 -5.92
N GLN A 72 -2.09 5.04 -5.90
CA GLN A 72 -3.03 5.34 -6.98
C GLN A 72 -3.29 6.86 -7.11
N LEU A 73 -3.24 7.59 -5.99
CA LEU A 73 -3.27 9.05 -5.94
C LEU A 73 -2.01 9.68 -6.52
N CYS A 74 -0.82 9.16 -6.18
CA CYS A 74 0.43 9.63 -6.74
C CYS A 74 0.50 9.42 -8.27
N LYS A 75 -0.15 8.36 -8.78
CA LYS A 75 -0.32 8.12 -10.21
C LYS A 75 -1.23 9.14 -10.91
N GLY A 76 -2.09 9.84 -10.18
CA GLY A 76 -2.95 10.91 -10.71
C GLY A 76 -4.22 10.43 -11.46
N ASP A 77 -4.59 9.16 -11.32
CA ASP A 77 -5.74 8.59 -12.04
C ASP A 77 -7.01 8.60 -11.17
N VAL A 78 -7.80 9.67 -11.32
CA VAL A 78 -9.04 9.92 -10.55
C VAL A 78 -10.09 8.82 -10.77
N VAL A 79 -10.12 8.21 -11.95
CA VAL A 79 -11.08 7.13 -12.27
C VAL A 79 -10.67 5.84 -11.56
N ALA A 80 -9.38 5.49 -11.60
CA ALA A 80 -8.85 4.34 -10.89
C ALA A 80 -9.06 4.45 -9.36
N ILE A 81 -8.85 5.64 -8.79
CA ILE A 81 -9.07 5.91 -7.36
C ILE A 81 -10.54 5.72 -6.98
N THR A 82 -11.46 6.21 -7.81
CA THR A 82 -12.91 6.11 -7.54
C THR A 82 -13.38 4.65 -7.61
N ASN A 83 -12.94 3.91 -8.62
CA ASN A 83 -13.23 2.49 -8.77
C ASN A 83 -12.62 1.64 -7.64
N ALA A 84 -11.39 1.97 -7.22
CA ALA A 84 -10.76 1.31 -6.08
C ALA A 84 -11.45 1.64 -4.76
N LEU A 85 -11.88 2.88 -4.54
CA LEU A 85 -12.69 3.28 -3.37
C LEU A 85 -14.02 2.53 -3.30
N GLU A 86 -14.67 2.28 -4.43
CA GLU A 86 -15.87 1.44 -4.49
C GLU A 86 -15.55 -0.03 -4.18
N ARG A 87 -14.43 -0.56 -4.71
CA ARG A 87 -13.96 -1.93 -4.41
C ARG A 87 -13.50 -2.12 -2.97
N TYR A 88 -13.00 -1.08 -2.31
CA TYR A 88 -12.53 -1.14 -0.92
C TYR A 88 -13.64 -0.87 0.10
N GLN A 89 -14.82 -0.41 -0.34
CA GLN A 89 -16.03 -0.27 0.48
C GLN A 89 -16.67 -1.61 0.91
N VAL A 90 -16.07 -2.75 0.55
CA VAL A 90 -16.58 -4.09 0.87
C VAL A 90 -16.64 -4.35 2.38
N ASP A 91 -15.90 -3.59 3.20
CA ASP A 91 -16.01 -3.65 4.66
C ASP A 91 -16.74 -2.40 5.21
N PRO A 92 -17.93 -2.52 5.83
CA PRO A 92 -18.69 -1.37 6.37
C PRO A 92 -17.91 -0.57 7.43
N THR A 93 -16.83 -1.14 7.98
CA THR A 93 -15.89 -0.47 8.91
C THR A 93 -14.91 0.49 8.20
N PHE A 94 -14.90 0.57 6.87
CA PHE A 94 -14.03 1.44 6.07
C PHE A 94 -14.62 2.85 5.87
N SER A 95 -15.93 3.02 6.13
CA SER A 95 -16.66 4.28 5.96
C SER A 95 -16.09 5.45 6.79
N GLY A 96 -15.48 5.18 7.95
CA GLY A 96 -14.85 6.20 8.79
C GLY A 96 -13.46 6.68 8.31
N THR A 97 -12.87 6.07 7.29
CA THR A 97 -11.49 6.37 6.85
C THR A 97 -11.43 7.37 5.68
N ARG A 98 -12.57 7.70 5.06
CA ARG A 98 -12.66 8.74 4.01
C ARG A 98 -12.12 10.10 4.49
N GLU A 99 -12.20 10.35 5.79
CA GLU A 99 -11.77 11.59 6.45
C GLU A 99 -10.25 11.63 6.70
N LEU A 100 -9.56 10.48 6.65
CA LEU A 100 -8.11 10.35 6.88
C LEU A 100 -7.29 10.48 5.60
N LEU A 101 -7.87 10.15 4.44
CA LEU A 101 -7.18 10.15 3.15
C LEU A 101 -6.70 11.57 2.77
N LEU A 102 -7.57 12.58 2.90
CA LEU A 102 -7.26 13.99 2.60
C LEU A 102 -6.17 14.62 3.50
N PRO A 103 -6.21 14.48 4.84
CA PRO A 103 -5.14 15.02 5.70
C PRO A 103 -3.81 14.26 5.53
N LEU A 104 -3.82 12.95 5.21
CA LEU A 104 -2.60 12.23 4.84
C LEU A 104 -2.03 12.69 3.49
N MET A 105 -2.88 12.94 2.48
CA MET A 105 -2.46 13.50 1.19
C MET A 105 -1.69 14.82 1.38
N ARG A 106 -2.18 15.72 2.24
CA ARG A 106 -1.47 16.98 2.56
C ARG A 106 -0.10 16.74 3.21
N LYS A 107 -0.02 15.77 4.12
CA LYS A 107 1.21 15.46 4.86
C LYS A 107 2.28 14.83 3.96
N MET A 108 1.87 13.94 3.06
CA MET A 108 2.78 13.29 2.11
C MET A 108 3.27 14.23 1.02
N LEU A 109 2.42 15.10 0.48
CA LEU A 109 2.84 16.13 -0.46
C LEU A 109 3.85 17.09 0.20
N GLN A 110 3.65 17.45 1.47
CA GLN A 110 4.61 18.25 2.23
C GLN A 110 5.94 17.51 2.46
N SER A 111 5.92 16.23 2.83
CA SER A 111 7.14 15.44 3.04
C SER A 111 7.95 15.22 1.76
N SER A 112 7.28 14.95 0.63
CA SER A 112 7.94 14.82 -0.67
C SER A 112 8.53 16.15 -1.15
N LEU A 113 7.84 17.27 -0.90
CA LEU A 113 8.35 18.62 -1.17
C LEU A 113 9.53 19.00 -0.26
N MET A 114 9.56 18.49 0.97
CA MET A 114 10.65 18.70 1.93
C MET A 114 11.91 17.91 1.55
N LEU A 115 11.75 16.67 1.06
CA LEU A 115 12.83 15.87 0.50
C LEU A 115 13.38 16.49 -0.79
N LEU A 116 12.52 17.00 -1.67
CA LEU A 116 12.94 17.70 -2.89
C LEU A 116 13.72 18.98 -2.57
N ARG A 117 13.31 19.73 -1.53
CA ARG A 117 14.03 20.94 -1.07
C ARG A 117 15.41 20.64 -0.48
N ASN A 118 15.59 19.51 0.20
CA ASN A 118 16.88 19.11 0.75
C ASN A 118 17.84 18.48 -0.27
N LEU A 119 17.37 18.14 -1.47
CA LEU A 119 18.23 17.60 -2.54
C LEU A 119 18.78 18.69 -3.47
N ILE A 120 18.23 19.91 -3.41
CA ILE A 120 18.59 21.05 -4.27
C ILE A 120 19.36 22.13 -3.47
N ALA A 121 19.62 21.90 -2.17
CA ALA A 121 20.45 22.73 -1.29
C ALA A 121 21.74 21.99 -0.92
#